data_AF-A0A150XKD0-F1
#
_entry.id   AF-A0A150XKD0-F1
#
_cell.length_a   1.000
_cell.length_b   1.000
_cell.length_c   1.000
_cell.angle_alpha   90.00
_cell.angle_beta   90.00
_cell.angle_gamma   90.00
#
_symmetry.space_group_name_H-M   'P 1'
#
loop_
_entity.id
_entity.type
_entity.pdbx_description
1 polymer ?
#
loop_
_entity_poly.entity_id
_entity_poly.type
_entity_poly.pdbx_seq_one_letter_code
_entity_poly.pdbx_strand_id
1 'polypeptide(L)'
;MKRLVFTLILTICAQWLYSQSRMSSADVSFLYNPDHEFLIDHRLAQDGNKVKVYIRFILNSGVVKISDYEIQYDVRDSYIDEKHVNSTTRLDSASLVATGFREFIYSFEFEKTADQSLIILEVNNILRGRKFLIDIPIERNRSTQNQPFLIFEAQRNVPYFSRFINLDQSVRLVNVFGNEGKYQIEGVINNQAVAIPPFDEERIQAPSKIEIDTLYGAVENEVLKFSTPGYYIINEATDPSNTLGVLVTDPFFPYFGQFERLVEPLIFITTNDEYKTLRTARDTRSAFENFVTTRISNGGRIALDFVKYYYRRLRKSAHLFTSNKEGWKTDRGMVYQIYGNPLQVFRNEEQELWVYAAPNGGRIRFNFEIVSEENNLLTYRLIRESKFKESWVDAVTSWRSGKVIE
;
A
#
# COMPACT_ATOMS: atom_id res chain seq x y z
N MET A 1 -24.94 19.47 67.65
CA MET A 1 -23.49 19.22 67.45
C MET A 1 -23.26 17.73 67.23
N LYS A 2 -22.53 17.39 66.15
CA LYS A 2 -21.80 16.13 65.85
C LYS A 2 -22.66 14.84 65.73
N ARG A 3 -23.06 14.43 64.52
CA ARG A 3 -22.33 13.63 63.49
C ARG A 3 -22.11 12.17 63.91
N LEU A 4 -22.91 11.25 63.37
CA LEU A 4 -22.57 9.85 63.19
C LEU A 4 -22.34 9.61 61.70
N VAL A 5 -21.15 9.13 61.35
CA VAL A 5 -20.69 8.88 59.98
C VAL A 5 -21.11 7.48 59.57
N PHE A 6 -21.88 7.36 58.49
CA PHE A 6 -22.10 6.09 57.80
C PHE A 6 -21.16 6.04 56.60
N THR A 7 -20.18 5.13 56.66
CA THR A 7 -19.22 4.89 55.58
C THR A 7 -19.84 3.90 54.60
N LEU A 8 -20.28 4.38 53.44
CA LEU A 8 -20.73 3.55 52.33
C LEU A 8 -19.49 3.11 51.53
N ILE A 9 -19.11 1.84 51.62
CA ILE A 9 -18.10 1.23 50.75
C ILE A 9 -18.77 0.99 49.40
N LEU A 10 -18.53 1.89 48.44
CA LEU A 10 -18.90 1.71 47.05
C LEU A 10 -17.72 1.02 46.35
N THR A 11 -17.75 -0.32 46.28
CA THR A 11 -16.87 -1.08 45.38
C THR A 11 -17.27 -0.79 43.94
N ILE A 12 -16.60 0.18 43.34
CA ILE A 12 -16.65 0.44 41.89
C ILE A 12 -15.89 -0.71 41.23
N CYS A 13 -16.61 -1.76 40.84
CA CYS A 13 -16.15 -2.65 39.77
C CYS A 13 -16.08 -1.80 38.50
N ALA A 14 -14.92 -1.23 38.21
CA ALA A 14 -14.59 -0.69 36.91
C ALA A 14 -14.50 -1.88 35.93
N GLN A 15 -15.67 -2.33 35.45
CA GLN A 15 -15.75 -3.09 34.22
C GLN A 15 -15.26 -2.14 33.13
N TRP A 16 -14.00 -2.31 32.72
CA TRP A 16 -13.51 -1.72 31.48
C TRP A 16 -14.42 -2.26 30.38
N LEU A 17 -15.36 -1.44 29.92
CA LEU A 17 -16.05 -1.66 28.66
C LEU A 17 -14.98 -1.60 27.59
N TYR A 18 -14.36 -2.75 27.30
CA TYR A 18 -13.64 -2.93 26.06
C TYR A 18 -14.66 -2.68 24.96
N SER A 19 -14.60 -1.50 24.35
CA SER A 19 -15.33 -1.24 23.11
C SER A 19 -14.93 -2.34 22.14
N GLN A 20 -15.85 -3.27 21.90
CA GLN A 20 -15.69 -4.34 20.93
C GLN A 20 -15.58 -3.68 19.56
N SER A 21 -14.35 -3.53 19.06
CA SER A 21 -14.08 -2.86 17.79
C SER A 21 -13.93 -3.88 16.68
N ARG A 22 -14.91 -3.90 15.78
CA ARG A 22 -14.83 -4.63 14.50
C ARG A 22 -13.82 -3.96 13.58
N MET A 23 -13.14 -4.74 12.76
CA MET A 23 -12.16 -4.17 11.83
C MET A 23 -12.84 -3.37 10.71
N SER A 24 -14.02 -3.82 10.25
CA SER A 24 -14.81 -3.15 9.21
C SER A 24 -15.20 -1.70 9.52
N SER A 25 -15.25 -1.31 10.80
CA SER A 25 -15.53 0.07 11.22
C SER A 25 -14.28 0.87 11.62
N ALA A 26 -13.11 0.25 11.60
CA ALA A 26 -11.86 0.90 11.93
C ALA A 26 -11.40 1.81 10.78
N ASP A 27 -10.99 3.04 11.12
CA ASP A 27 -10.42 3.96 10.16
C ASP A 27 -8.92 3.64 9.93
N VAL A 28 -8.59 3.23 8.71
CA VAL A 28 -7.23 2.86 8.30
C VAL A 28 -6.57 3.92 7.40
N SER A 29 -7.13 5.14 7.34
CA SER A 29 -6.61 6.24 6.49
C SER A 29 -5.14 6.58 6.73
N PHE A 30 -4.65 6.38 7.96
CA PHE A 30 -3.25 6.63 8.31
C PHE A 30 -2.25 5.78 7.49
N LEU A 31 -2.66 4.59 7.02
CA LEU A 31 -1.84 3.74 6.14
C LEU A 31 -1.57 4.40 4.78
N TYR A 32 -2.40 5.35 4.37
CA TYR A 32 -2.29 6.10 3.14
C TYR A 32 -1.63 7.47 3.32
N ASN A 33 -1.06 7.74 4.51
CA ASN A 33 -0.32 8.96 4.79
C ASN A 33 1.18 8.67 5.03
N PRO A 34 2.04 8.81 3.99
CA PRO A 34 3.48 8.60 4.14
C PRO A 34 4.20 9.58 5.08
N ASP A 35 3.52 10.65 5.52
CA ASP A 35 4.05 11.61 6.49
C ASP A 35 3.52 11.33 7.92
N HIS A 36 2.83 10.21 8.13
CA HIS A 36 2.35 9.78 9.44
C HIS A 36 3.51 9.59 10.42
N GLU A 37 3.24 9.71 11.74
CA GLU A 37 4.28 9.65 12.79
C GLU A 37 5.06 8.33 12.83
N PHE A 38 4.44 7.25 12.35
CA PHE A 38 5.07 5.98 12.07
C PHE A 38 4.55 5.44 10.73
N LEU A 39 5.36 4.58 10.10
CA LEU A 39 5.00 3.79 8.94
C LEU A 39 5.04 2.31 9.31
N ILE A 40 4.19 1.52 8.67
CA ILE A 40 4.10 0.09 8.94
C ILE A 40 3.87 -0.69 7.65
N ASP A 41 4.73 -1.68 7.43
CA ASP A 41 4.63 -2.62 6.33
C ASP A 41 4.63 -4.05 6.86
N HIS A 42 4.07 -4.99 6.10
CA HIS A 42 4.09 -6.40 6.45
C HIS A 42 4.47 -7.29 5.27
N ARG A 43 4.96 -8.49 5.59
CA ARG A 43 5.09 -9.62 4.67
C ARG A 43 4.55 -10.86 5.37
N LEU A 44 3.81 -11.67 4.63
CA LEU A 44 3.17 -12.88 5.13
C LEU A 44 3.54 -14.03 4.20
N ALA A 45 3.94 -15.14 4.80
CA ALA A 45 4.12 -16.42 4.14
C ALA A 45 3.25 -17.47 4.84
N GLN A 46 2.86 -18.49 4.09
CA GLN A 46 1.98 -19.55 4.60
C GLN A 46 2.42 -20.91 4.06
N ASP A 47 2.37 -21.93 4.92
CA ASP A 47 2.56 -23.33 4.56
C ASP A 47 1.45 -24.15 5.25
N GLY A 48 0.40 -24.46 4.49
CA GLY A 48 -0.85 -25.03 5.03
C GLY A 48 -1.47 -24.12 6.08
N ASN A 49 -1.53 -24.59 7.33
CA ASN A 49 -2.08 -23.82 8.47
C ASN A 49 -1.02 -22.98 9.19
N LYS A 50 0.27 -23.15 8.88
CA LYS A 50 1.32 -22.34 9.50
C LYS A 50 1.40 -21.01 8.80
N VAL A 51 1.29 -19.93 9.57
CA VAL A 51 1.36 -18.56 9.07
C VAL A 51 2.53 -17.87 9.74
N LYS A 52 3.38 -17.24 8.93
CA LYS A 52 4.52 -16.46 9.40
C LYS A 52 4.42 -15.04 8.88
N VAL A 53 4.49 -14.10 9.80
CA VAL A 53 4.34 -12.67 9.50
C VAL A 53 5.57 -11.92 9.96
N TYR A 54 6.03 -11.03 9.09
CA TYR A 54 7.03 -10.03 9.40
C TYR A 54 6.41 -8.65 9.36
N ILE A 55 6.63 -7.85 10.40
CA ILE A 55 6.16 -6.48 10.51
C ILE A 55 7.36 -5.55 10.54
N ARG A 56 7.41 -4.59 9.62
CA ARG A 56 8.39 -3.50 9.63
C ARG A 56 7.72 -2.25 10.18
N PHE A 57 8.19 -1.80 11.32
CA PHE A 57 7.70 -0.60 12.00
C PHE A 57 8.79 0.49 11.96
N ILE A 58 8.47 1.63 11.37
CA ILE A 58 9.41 2.75 11.19
C ILE A 58 8.86 3.97 11.92
N LEU A 59 9.65 4.55 12.82
CA LEU A 59 9.30 5.83 13.44
C LEU A 59 9.69 6.98 12.50
N ASN A 60 8.68 7.63 11.93
CA ASN A 60 8.83 8.61 10.85
C ASN A 60 8.76 10.08 11.35
N SER A 61 8.75 10.29 12.68
CA SER A 61 8.86 11.62 13.28
C SER A 61 9.83 11.64 14.44
N GLY A 62 10.73 12.63 14.50
CA GLY A 62 11.76 12.73 15.55
C GLY A 62 11.23 12.92 16.98
N VAL A 63 9.94 13.21 17.13
CA VAL A 63 9.28 13.43 18.42
C VAL A 63 8.71 12.16 19.06
N VAL A 64 8.68 11.04 18.34
CA VAL A 64 8.17 9.75 18.84
C VAL A 64 9.30 8.76 19.06
N LYS A 65 9.12 7.90 20.06
CA LYS A 65 10.06 6.82 20.44
C LYS A 65 9.34 5.48 20.41
N ILE A 66 10.11 4.40 20.25
CA ILE A 66 9.54 3.04 20.24
C ILE A 66 8.85 2.69 21.57
N SER A 67 9.34 3.23 22.68
CA SER A 67 8.73 3.09 24.02
C SER A 67 7.33 3.69 24.13
N ASP A 68 6.96 4.57 23.21
CA ASP A 68 5.66 5.23 23.20
C ASP A 68 4.57 4.31 22.62
N TYR A 69 4.97 3.18 22.04
CA TYR A 69 4.09 2.25 21.34
C TYR A 69 4.10 0.86 22.00
N GLU A 70 2.91 0.29 22.09
CA GLU A 70 2.69 -1.13 22.33
C GLU A 70 2.07 -1.74 21.06
N ILE A 71 2.69 -2.79 20.54
CA ILE A 71 2.23 -3.49 19.34
C ILE A 71 1.76 -4.88 19.76
N GLN A 72 0.54 -5.22 19.38
CA GLN A 72 -0.05 -6.54 19.64
C GLN A 72 -0.86 -6.99 18.42
N TYR A 73 -1.10 -8.29 18.31
CA TYR A 73 -1.98 -8.82 17.28
C TYR A 73 -2.99 -9.81 17.84
N ASP A 74 -4.11 -9.95 17.15
CA ASP A 74 -5.08 -11.03 17.33
C ASP A 74 -5.49 -11.58 15.95
N VAL A 75 -6.02 -12.80 15.93
CA VAL A 75 -6.44 -13.50 14.70
C VAL A 75 -7.95 -13.70 14.74
N ARG A 76 -8.62 -13.41 13.63
CA ARG A 76 -10.08 -13.41 13.47
C ARG A 76 -10.51 -14.17 12.22
N ASP A 77 -11.79 -14.52 12.19
CA ASP A 77 -12.38 -15.23 11.06
C ASP A 77 -12.79 -14.26 9.94
N SER A 78 -13.15 -13.02 10.30
CA SER A 78 -13.63 -11.98 9.37
C SER A 78 -13.43 -10.55 9.91
N TYR A 79 -13.72 -9.54 9.07
CA TYR A 79 -13.68 -8.12 9.42
C TYR A 79 -14.82 -7.66 10.34
N ILE A 80 -15.90 -8.45 10.44
CA ILE A 80 -17.04 -8.15 11.31
C ILE A 80 -16.90 -8.79 12.70
N ASP A 81 -15.92 -9.68 12.88
CA ASP A 81 -15.71 -10.32 14.16
C ASP A 81 -15.13 -9.35 15.18
N GLU A 82 -15.63 -9.52 16.39
CA GLU A 82 -15.20 -8.75 17.55
C GLU A 82 -14.01 -9.44 18.20
N LYS A 83 -13.15 -8.62 18.79
CA LYS A 83 -11.97 -9.09 19.51
C LYS A 83 -12.37 -10.07 20.62
N HIS A 84 -11.87 -11.30 20.54
CA HIS A 84 -12.07 -12.28 21.60
C HIS A 84 -11.30 -11.90 22.88
N VAL A 85 -11.82 -12.30 24.03
CA VAL A 85 -11.16 -12.04 25.32
C VAL A 85 -9.87 -12.85 25.40
N ASN A 86 -8.77 -12.21 25.79
CA ASN A 86 -7.44 -12.82 25.92
C ASN A 86 -6.87 -13.46 24.64
N SER A 87 -7.32 -13.06 23.45
CA SER A 87 -6.79 -13.57 22.17
C SER A 87 -5.57 -12.82 21.65
N THR A 88 -5.11 -11.79 22.37
CA THR A 88 -4.00 -10.94 21.94
C THR A 88 -2.65 -11.50 22.30
N THR A 89 -1.73 -11.43 21.35
CA THR A 89 -0.30 -11.66 21.56
C THR A 89 0.46 -10.36 21.38
N ARG A 90 1.30 -10.00 22.36
CA ARG A 90 2.14 -8.81 22.31
C ARG A 90 3.41 -9.09 21.51
N LEU A 91 3.80 -8.14 20.65
CA LEU A 91 5.11 -8.16 20.00
C LEU A 91 6.11 -7.43 20.91
N ASP A 92 7.11 -8.17 21.39
CA ASP A 92 8.11 -7.67 22.32
C ASP A 92 9.54 -7.90 21.80
N SER A 93 10.52 -7.88 22.70
CA SER A 93 11.93 -8.07 22.34
C SER A 93 12.22 -9.48 21.81
N ALA A 94 11.43 -10.49 22.17
CA ALA A 94 11.60 -11.86 21.67
C ALA A 94 11.12 -11.99 20.21
N SER A 95 10.16 -11.15 19.79
CA SER A 95 9.69 -11.11 18.41
C SER A 95 10.57 -10.26 17.48
N LEU A 96 11.51 -9.48 18.02
CA LEU A 96 12.34 -8.54 17.25
C LEU A 96 13.48 -9.28 16.54
N VAL A 97 13.48 -9.29 15.21
CA VAL A 97 14.49 -9.99 14.38
C VAL A 97 15.55 -9.08 13.80
N ALA A 98 15.26 -7.79 13.63
CA ALA A 98 16.25 -6.82 13.18
C ALA A 98 15.89 -5.41 13.63
N THR A 99 16.92 -4.56 13.72
CA THR A 99 16.77 -3.12 13.92
C THR A 99 17.58 -2.36 12.89
N GLY A 100 17.19 -1.11 12.66
CA GLY A 100 17.89 -0.14 11.84
C GLY A 100 17.69 1.26 12.42
N PHE A 101 18.08 2.29 11.69
CA PHE A 101 17.83 3.66 12.14
C PHE A 101 16.32 3.92 12.19
N ARG A 102 15.79 3.99 13.43
CA ARG A 102 14.35 4.18 13.70
C ARG A 102 13.45 3.12 13.07
N GLU A 103 14.02 1.96 12.75
CA GLU A 103 13.36 0.82 12.11
C GLU A 103 13.43 -0.39 13.04
N PHE A 104 12.30 -1.07 13.20
CA PHE A 104 12.15 -2.26 14.03
C PHE A 104 11.40 -3.32 13.20
N ILE A 105 12.01 -4.49 13.02
CA ILE A 105 11.42 -5.58 12.26
C ILE A 105 11.10 -6.70 13.24
N TYR A 106 9.82 -7.01 13.37
CA TYR A 106 9.29 -8.09 14.19
C TYR A 106 8.92 -9.27 13.31
N SER A 107 9.01 -10.48 13.85
CA SER A 107 8.43 -11.68 13.26
C SER A 107 7.67 -12.48 14.29
N PHE A 108 6.57 -13.10 13.87
CA PHE A 108 5.84 -14.07 14.66
C PHE A 108 5.27 -15.16 13.75
N GLU A 109 5.00 -16.31 14.35
CA GLU A 109 4.49 -17.51 13.68
C GLU A 109 3.40 -18.13 14.54
N PHE A 110 2.34 -18.63 13.91
CA PHE A 110 1.25 -19.33 14.58
C PHE A 110 0.58 -20.33 13.64
N GLU A 111 -0.18 -21.26 14.21
CA GLU A 111 -1.04 -22.17 13.44
C GLU A 111 -2.47 -21.61 13.43
N LYS A 112 -3.01 -21.34 12.23
CA LYS A 112 -4.38 -20.85 12.06
C LYS A 112 -5.38 -22.01 12.12
N THR A 113 -6.60 -21.70 12.57
CA THR A 113 -7.75 -22.61 12.38
C THR A 113 -8.31 -22.50 10.96
N ALA A 114 -9.25 -23.39 10.60
CA ALA A 114 -9.87 -23.37 9.27
C ALA A 114 -10.63 -22.07 8.97
N ASP A 115 -11.29 -21.50 9.98
CA ASP A 115 -12.12 -20.30 9.83
C ASP A 115 -11.31 -18.98 9.89
N GLN A 116 -10.13 -19.02 10.52
CA GLN A 116 -9.28 -17.85 10.68
C GLN A 116 -8.67 -17.39 9.35
N SER A 117 -9.04 -16.18 8.94
CA SER A 117 -8.64 -15.59 7.66
C SER A 117 -8.01 -14.19 7.79
N LEU A 118 -7.98 -13.62 8.99
CA LEU A 118 -7.59 -12.22 9.20
C LEU A 118 -6.71 -12.04 10.43
N ILE A 119 -5.61 -11.31 10.29
CA ILE A 119 -4.80 -10.84 11.42
C ILE A 119 -5.08 -9.36 11.63
N ILE A 120 -5.38 -8.99 12.87
CA ILE A 120 -5.50 -7.59 13.29
C ILE A 120 -4.29 -7.22 14.10
N LEU A 121 -3.49 -6.29 13.59
CA LEU A 121 -2.39 -5.69 14.31
C LEU A 121 -2.87 -4.37 14.94
N GLU A 122 -2.74 -4.28 16.26
CA GLU A 122 -3.10 -3.12 17.06
C GLU A 122 -1.82 -2.41 17.52
N VAL A 123 -1.64 -1.18 17.08
CA VAL A 123 -0.55 -0.29 17.50
C VAL A 123 -1.15 0.77 18.43
N ASN A 124 -0.80 0.69 19.70
CA ASN A 124 -1.26 1.60 20.74
C ASN A 124 -0.17 2.61 21.08
N ASN A 125 -0.41 3.89 20.80
CA ASN A 125 0.39 4.96 21.36
C ASN A 125 -0.05 5.21 22.81
N ILE A 126 0.68 4.62 23.77
CA ILE A 126 0.30 4.62 25.19
C ILE A 126 0.38 6.01 25.82
N LEU A 127 1.25 6.89 25.31
CA LEU A 127 1.38 8.26 25.81
C LEU A 127 0.24 9.16 25.35
N ARG A 128 -0.24 8.97 24.12
CA ARG A 128 -1.31 9.79 23.52
C ARG A 128 -2.70 9.18 23.64
N GLY A 129 -2.81 7.95 24.16
CA GLY A 129 -4.08 7.23 24.24
C GLY A 129 -4.72 6.97 22.87
N ARG A 130 -3.90 6.86 21.81
CA ARG A 130 -4.38 6.62 20.44
C ARG A 130 -4.13 5.18 20.02
N LYS A 131 -5.15 4.55 19.44
CA LYS A 131 -5.11 3.20 18.92
C LYS A 131 -5.21 3.22 17.40
N PHE A 132 -4.38 2.43 16.75
CA PHE A 132 -4.37 2.23 15.31
C PHE A 132 -4.55 0.74 15.02
N LEU A 133 -5.48 0.40 14.14
CA LEU A 133 -5.73 -0.98 13.71
C LEU A 133 -5.25 -1.15 12.27
N ILE A 134 -4.58 -2.27 12.00
CA ILE A 134 -4.12 -2.69 10.69
C ILE A 134 -4.63 -4.10 10.45
N ASP A 135 -5.32 -4.29 9.34
CA ASP A 135 -5.71 -5.60 8.86
C ASP A 135 -4.63 -6.20 7.94
N ILE A 136 -4.39 -7.49 8.13
CA ILE A 136 -3.51 -8.32 7.31
C ILE A 136 -4.31 -9.59 6.96
N PRO A 137 -4.91 -9.65 5.76
CA PRO A 137 -5.59 -10.86 5.28
C PRO A 137 -4.62 -12.04 5.17
N ILE A 138 -4.97 -13.17 5.78
CA ILE A 138 -4.26 -14.45 5.66
C ILE A 138 -4.66 -15.14 4.36
N GLU A 139 -5.90 -14.99 3.92
CA GLU A 139 -6.37 -15.53 2.65
C GLU A 139 -6.78 -14.38 1.74
N ARG A 140 -6.20 -14.36 0.53
CA ARG A 140 -6.49 -13.32 -0.47
C ARG A 140 -7.64 -13.72 -1.38
N ASN A 141 -7.86 -15.03 -1.53
CA ASN A 141 -8.96 -15.65 -2.27
C ASN A 141 -9.26 -17.02 -1.64
N ARG A 142 -10.52 -17.47 -1.74
CA ARG A 142 -10.95 -18.82 -1.33
C ARG A 142 -10.21 -19.96 -2.06
N SER A 143 -9.62 -19.67 -3.23
CA SER A 143 -8.96 -20.69 -4.07
C SER A 143 -7.44 -20.65 -4.07
N THR A 144 -6.79 -19.65 -3.47
CA THR A 144 -5.32 -19.53 -3.49
C THR A 144 -4.77 -19.13 -2.12
N GLN A 145 -3.86 -19.96 -1.59
CA GLN A 145 -3.16 -19.69 -0.34
C GLN A 145 -1.93 -18.83 -0.59
N ASN A 146 -1.46 -18.10 0.43
CA ASN A 146 -0.17 -17.41 0.31
C ASN A 146 0.95 -18.45 0.18
N GLN A 147 2.00 -18.08 -0.55
CA GLN A 147 3.15 -18.93 -0.77
C GLN A 147 4.06 -19.03 0.49
N PRO A 148 4.85 -20.11 0.65
CA PRO A 148 5.70 -20.35 1.82
C PRO A 148 7.03 -19.58 1.78
N PHE A 149 7.31 -18.88 0.69
CA PHE A 149 8.54 -18.12 0.47
C PHE A 149 8.30 -16.62 0.31
N LEU A 150 9.35 -15.84 0.56
CA LEU A 150 9.36 -14.39 0.41
C LEU A 150 10.63 -13.94 -0.31
N ILE A 151 10.55 -12.74 -0.87
CA ILE A 151 11.73 -12.00 -1.32
C ILE A 151 12.41 -11.39 -0.09
N PHE A 152 13.70 -11.60 0.06
CA PHE A 152 14.55 -11.08 1.13
C PHE A 152 15.57 -10.08 0.58
N GLU A 153 16.03 -9.18 1.43
CA GLU A 153 17.16 -8.31 1.11
C GLU A 153 18.44 -9.15 0.89
N ALA A 154 19.27 -8.79 -0.09
CA ALA A 154 20.50 -9.52 -0.35
C ALA A 154 21.49 -9.48 0.82
N GLN A 155 21.58 -8.36 1.53
CA GLN A 155 22.61 -8.12 2.56
C GLN A 155 22.14 -8.35 4.00
N ARG A 156 20.82 -8.32 4.25
CA ARG A 156 20.22 -8.50 5.58
C ARG A 156 19.29 -9.70 5.55
N ASN A 157 19.26 -10.48 6.63
CA ASN A 157 18.34 -11.61 6.74
C ASN A 157 16.92 -11.17 7.15
N VAL A 158 16.33 -10.26 6.36
CA VAL A 158 14.98 -9.73 6.56
C VAL A 158 14.23 -9.70 5.23
N PRO A 159 12.89 -9.81 5.24
CA PRO A 159 12.11 -9.69 4.02
C PRO A 159 12.30 -8.32 3.34
N TYR A 160 12.15 -8.32 2.03
CA TYR A 160 12.13 -7.13 1.21
C TYR A 160 10.73 -6.50 1.25
N PHE A 161 10.62 -5.34 1.90
CA PHE A 161 9.31 -4.68 2.17
C PHE A 161 8.85 -3.71 1.08
N SER A 162 9.68 -3.34 0.12
CA SER A 162 9.23 -2.54 -1.02
C SER A 162 8.33 -3.36 -1.96
N ARG A 163 7.37 -2.67 -2.60
CA ARG A 163 6.39 -3.26 -3.53
C ARG A 163 6.95 -3.53 -4.93
N PHE A 164 8.14 -3.03 -5.20
CA PHE A 164 8.84 -3.15 -6.48
C PHE A 164 10.34 -3.33 -6.24
N ILE A 165 11.03 -3.91 -7.21
CA ILE A 165 12.48 -4.09 -7.20
C ILE A 165 13.08 -3.24 -8.32
N ASN A 166 14.06 -2.39 -8.01
CA ASN A 166 14.80 -1.68 -9.05
C ASN A 166 15.87 -2.60 -9.66
N LEU A 167 16.16 -2.44 -10.96
CA LEU A 167 17.14 -3.28 -11.68
C LEU A 167 18.55 -3.36 -11.06
N ASP A 168 18.97 -2.33 -10.33
CA ASP A 168 20.28 -2.29 -9.68
C ASP A 168 20.31 -3.05 -8.35
N GLN A 169 19.15 -3.43 -7.81
CA GLN A 169 19.01 -4.12 -6.54
C GLN A 169 19.11 -5.63 -6.69
N SER A 170 19.82 -6.23 -5.73
CA SER A 170 19.90 -7.67 -5.57
C SER A 170 19.00 -8.12 -4.43
N VAL A 171 18.37 -9.29 -4.59
CA VAL A 171 17.46 -9.89 -3.62
C VAL A 171 17.76 -11.38 -3.47
N ARG A 172 17.12 -12.04 -2.50
CA ARG A 172 17.15 -13.49 -2.34
C ARG A 172 15.72 -14.01 -2.26
N LEU A 173 15.51 -15.26 -2.64
CA LEU A 173 14.25 -15.97 -2.37
C LEU A 173 14.48 -16.92 -1.21
N VAL A 174 13.61 -16.84 -0.21
CA VAL A 174 13.77 -17.59 1.04
C VAL A 174 12.45 -18.24 1.43
N ASN A 175 12.44 -19.55 1.55
CA ASN A 175 11.35 -20.28 2.21
C ASN A 175 11.49 -20.14 3.72
N VAL A 176 10.51 -19.50 4.35
CA VAL A 176 10.63 -19.11 5.77
C VAL A 176 10.25 -20.21 6.76
N PHE A 177 9.89 -21.39 6.24
CA PHE A 177 9.55 -22.60 6.99
C PHE A 177 10.65 -23.70 6.91
N GLY A 178 11.78 -23.40 6.26
CA GLY A 178 12.99 -24.23 6.32
C GLY A 178 13.13 -25.29 5.22
N ASN A 179 12.26 -25.29 4.21
CA ASN A 179 12.40 -26.14 3.04
C ASN A 179 13.40 -25.51 2.05
N GLU A 180 14.31 -26.29 1.46
CA GLU A 180 15.15 -25.78 0.37
C GLU A 180 14.29 -25.56 -0.89
N GLY A 181 13.95 -24.31 -1.18
CA GLY A 181 13.20 -23.91 -2.37
C GLY A 181 14.04 -23.95 -3.65
N LYS A 182 13.39 -24.31 -4.76
CA LYS A 182 13.86 -24.02 -6.12
C LYS A 182 12.80 -23.20 -6.81
N TYR A 183 13.21 -22.17 -7.53
CA TYR A 183 12.29 -21.18 -8.08
C TYR A 183 12.47 -21.04 -9.58
N GLN A 184 11.34 -21.04 -10.29
CA GLN A 184 11.24 -20.70 -11.71
C GLN A 184 10.63 -19.32 -11.84
N ILE A 185 11.25 -18.47 -12.66
CA ILE A 185 10.89 -17.07 -12.75
C ILE A 185 10.67 -16.70 -14.21
N GLU A 186 9.46 -16.26 -14.49
CA GLU A 186 8.99 -15.85 -15.82
C GLU A 186 8.60 -14.38 -15.80
N GLY A 187 8.89 -13.66 -16.88
CA GLY A 187 8.66 -12.23 -16.97
C GLY A 187 7.84 -11.84 -18.20
N VAL A 188 7.03 -10.80 -18.05
CA VAL A 188 6.36 -10.11 -19.16
C VAL A 188 6.69 -8.63 -19.15
N ILE A 189 6.72 -8.02 -20.34
CA ILE A 189 6.83 -6.57 -20.45
C ILE A 189 5.62 -5.94 -19.77
N ASN A 190 5.86 -5.02 -18.84
CA ASN A 190 4.78 -4.28 -18.19
C ASN A 190 4.25 -3.17 -19.11
N ASN A 191 3.24 -3.51 -19.91
CA ASN A 191 2.48 -2.60 -20.78
C ASN A 191 1.05 -2.37 -20.27
N GLN A 192 0.82 -2.54 -18.97
CA GLN A 192 -0.48 -2.37 -18.34
C GLN A 192 -1.04 -0.97 -18.57
N ALA A 193 -2.33 -0.94 -18.93
CA ALA A 193 -3.04 0.30 -19.18
C ALA A 193 -3.15 1.17 -17.91
N VAL A 194 -3.11 2.48 -18.14
CA VAL A 194 -3.35 3.51 -17.12
C VAL A 194 -4.83 3.49 -16.73
N ALA A 195 -5.12 3.68 -15.44
CA ALA A 195 -6.47 3.89 -14.94
C ALA A 195 -7.17 5.02 -15.72
N ILE A 196 -8.45 4.84 -16.03
CA ILE A 196 -9.28 5.90 -16.62
C ILE A 196 -10.00 6.69 -15.53
N PRO A 197 -10.36 7.96 -15.78
CA PRO A 197 -11.04 8.83 -14.82
C PRO A 197 -12.24 8.17 -14.12
N PRO A 198 -12.61 8.62 -12.91
CA PRO A 198 -13.55 7.89 -12.06
C PRO A 198 -15.00 7.87 -12.59
N PHE A 199 -15.32 8.72 -13.56
CA PHE A 199 -16.65 8.83 -14.17
C PHE A 199 -16.72 8.19 -15.57
N ASP A 200 -15.63 7.60 -16.04
CA ASP A 200 -15.54 6.99 -17.36
C ASP A 200 -15.79 5.49 -17.28
N GLU A 201 -16.76 4.98 -18.01
CA GLU A 201 -17.14 3.56 -18.00
C GLU A 201 -16.53 2.78 -19.18
N GLU A 202 -15.61 3.39 -19.92
CA GLU A 202 -14.92 2.73 -21.02
C GLU A 202 -14.22 1.43 -20.56
N ARG A 203 -14.42 0.37 -21.34
CA ARG A 203 -13.77 -0.90 -21.08
C ARG A 203 -12.30 -0.84 -21.50
N ILE A 204 -11.42 -0.81 -20.52
CA ILE A 204 -9.97 -0.94 -20.74
C ILE A 204 -9.70 -2.35 -21.28
N GLN A 205 -9.13 -2.44 -22.48
CA GLN A 205 -8.69 -3.70 -23.04
C GLN A 205 -7.46 -4.20 -22.29
N ALA A 206 -7.43 -5.51 -21.99
CA ALA A 206 -6.24 -6.12 -21.43
C ALA A 206 -5.11 -6.00 -22.47
N PRO A 207 -3.91 -5.55 -22.06
CA PRO A 207 -2.80 -5.45 -22.99
C PRO A 207 -2.37 -6.85 -23.44
N SER A 208 -1.77 -6.95 -24.62
CA SER A 208 -1.14 -8.19 -25.07
C SER A 208 0.00 -8.57 -24.13
N LYS A 209 0.02 -9.82 -23.65
CA LYS A 209 1.16 -10.37 -22.90
C LYS A 209 2.34 -10.54 -23.87
N ILE A 210 3.45 -9.87 -23.58
CA ILE A 210 4.70 -10.00 -24.33
C ILE A 210 5.71 -10.59 -23.36
N GLU A 211 6.10 -11.84 -23.57
CA GLU A 211 7.07 -12.54 -22.74
C GLU A 211 8.46 -11.92 -22.89
N ILE A 212 9.19 -11.90 -21.78
CA ILE A 212 10.60 -11.53 -21.74
C ILE A 212 11.38 -12.82 -21.98
N ASP A 213 12.26 -12.83 -22.99
CA ASP A 213 13.09 -13.98 -23.39
C ASP A 213 14.21 -14.32 -22.37
N THR A 214 14.05 -13.90 -21.12
CA THR A 214 15.00 -14.16 -20.03
C THR A 214 14.32 -15.02 -18.99
N LEU A 215 14.66 -16.30 -18.98
CA LEU A 215 14.29 -17.23 -17.92
C LEU A 215 15.30 -17.09 -16.77
N TYR A 216 14.79 -16.87 -15.56
CA TYR A 216 15.63 -16.95 -14.37
C TYR A 216 15.28 -18.21 -13.59
N GLY A 217 16.32 -18.85 -13.06
CA GLY A 217 16.21 -19.84 -12.01
C GLY A 217 16.94 -19.32 -10.78
N ALA A 218 16.41 -19.63 -9.61
CA ALA A 218 17.10 -19.36 -8.35
C ALA A 218 16.90 -20.55 -7.41
N VAL A 219 17.93 -20.86 -6.64
CA VAL A 219 17.78 -21.78 -5.50
C VAL A 219 17.60 -20.99 -4.21
N GLU A 220 17.20 -21.70 -3.15
CA GLU A 220 17.05 -21.17 -1.80
C GLU A 220 18.22 -20.27 -1.43
N ASN A 221 17.90 -19.07 -0.97
CA ASN A 221 18.86 -18.12 -0.40
C ASN A 221 19.94 -17.62 -1.41
N GLU A 222 19.81 -17.94 -2.69
CA GLU A 222 20.72 -17.45 -3.73
C GLU A 222 20.48 -15.96 -4.03
N VAL A 223 21.55 -15.21 -4.24
CA VAL A 223 21.47 -13.80 -4.63
C VAL A 223 21.07 -13.70 -6.10
N LEU A 224 19.89 -13.15 -6.33
CA LEU A 224 19.29 -12.90 -7.63
C LEU A 224 19.36 -11.42 -7.99
N LYS A 225 19.57 -11.13 -9.28
CA LYS A 225 19.45 -9.79 -9.85
C LYS A 225 18.73 -9.87 -11.19
N PHE A 226 17.74 -9.00 -11.38
CA PHE A 226 17.02 -8.88 -12.65
C PHE A 226 17.80 -7.98 -13.63
N SER A 227 17.77 -8.31 -14.91
CA SER A 227 18.42 -7.52 -15.98
C SER A 227 17.46 -6.68 -16.81
N THR A 228 16.16 -6.96 -16.76
CA THR A 228 15.13 -6.33 -17.60
C THR A 228 13.93 -5.87 -16.77
N PRO A 229 13.41 -4.64 -16.96
CA PRO A 229 12.18 -4.21 -16.28
C PRO A 229 10.99 -5.01 -16.81
N GLY A 230 10.02 -5.28 -15.95
CA GLY A 230 8.87 -6.11 -16.30
C GLY A 230 8.09 -6.52 -15.07
N TYR A 231 6.98 -7.19 -15.29
CA TYR A 231 6.27 -7.90 -14.23
C TYR A 231 6.70 -9.36 -14.25
N TYR A 232 7.20 -9.85 -13.12
CA TYR A 232 7.72 -11.20 -12.98
C TYR A 232 6.83 -12.01 -12.05
N ILE A 233 6.68 -13.29 -12.39
CA ILE A 233 6.01 -14.29 -11.59
C ILE A 233 7.07 -15.29 -11.14
N ILE A 234 7.14 -15.53 -9.84
CA ILE A 234 8.08 -16.44 -9.20
C ILE A 234 7.27 -17.64 -8.71
N ASN A 235 7.56 -18.82 -9.24
CA ASN A 235 6.88 -20.07 -8.89
C ASN A 235 7.86 -21.01 -8.19
N GLU A 236 7.40 -21.72 -7.16
CA GLU A 236 8.15 -22.85 -6.61
C GLU A 236 8.14 -24.02 -7.61
N ALA A 237 9.30 -24.62 -7.85
CA ALA A 237 9.46 -25.65 -8.87
C ALA A 237 8.74 -26.96 -8.54
N THR A 238 8.54 -27.26 -7.25
CA THR A 238 7.86 -28.47 -6.77
C THR A 238 6.35 -28.31 -6.68
N ASP A 239 5.87 -27.09 -6.43
CA ASP A 239 4.45 -26.75 -6.37
C ASP A 239 4.22 -25.37 -7.01
N PRO A 240 3.90 -25.32 -8.32
CA PRO A 240 3.68 -24.06 -9.02
C PRO A 240 2.48 -23.24 -8.51
N SER A 241 1.62 -23.80 -7.65
CA SER A 241 0.55 -23.03 -6.99
C SER A 241 1.12 -22.05 -5.94
N ASN A 242 2.32 -22.33 -5.43
CA ASN A 242 3.11 -21.41 -4.60
C ASN A 242 3.77 -20.36 -5.50
N THR A 243 3.09 -19.23 -5.64
CA THR A 243 3.48 -18.18 -6.58
C THR A 243 3.49 -16.79 -5.95
N LEU A 244 4.40 -15.94 -6.43
CA LEU A 244 4.56 -14.55 -6.02
C LEU A 244 4.83 -13.66 -7.23
N GLY A 245 3.98 -12.66 -7.43
CA GLY A 245 4.19 -11.60 -8.42
C GLY A 245 5.03 -10.44 -7.90
N VAL A 246 5.94 -9.90 -8.72
CA VAL A 246 6.73 -8.71 -8.39
C VAL A 246 6.96 -7.83 -9.62
N LEU A 247 6.82 -6.51 -9.44
CA LEU A 247 7.20 -5.55 -10.47
C LEU A 247 8.67 -5.18 -10.35
N VAL A 248 9.42 -5.37 -11.42
CA VAL A 248 10.80 -4.92 -11.57
C VAL A 248 10.80 -3.63 -12.41
N THR A 249 11.35 -2.57 -11.86
CA THR A 249 11.33 -1.22 -12.44
C THR A 249 12.74 -0.76 -12.81
N ASP A 250 12.82 0.38 -13.52
CA ASP A 250 14.11 0.99 -13.81
C ASP A 250 14.83 1.47 -12.53
N PRO A 251 16.15 1.72 -12.58
CA PRO A 251 16.93 2.14 -11.40
C PRO A 251 16.46 3.43 -10.73
N PHE A 252 15.77 4.33 -11.43
CA PHE A 252 15.38 5.62 -10.88
C PHE A 252 13.99 5.60 -10.25
N PHE A 253 13.13 4.64 -10.58
CA PHE A 253 11.80 4.53 -9.98
C PHE A 253 11.88 4.47 -8.44
N PRO A 254 11.06 5.22 -7.68
CA PRO A 254 9.87 5.97 -8.09
C PRO A 254 10.15 7.43 -8.47
N TYR A 255 11.42 7.81 -8.57
CA TYR A 255 11.84 9.07 -9.17
C TYR A 255 11.85 8.96 -10.70
N PHE A 256 12.04 10.10 -11.35
CA PHE A 256 12.09 10.18 -12.81
C PHE A 256 13.51 10.52 -13.24
N GLY A 257 14.17 9.58 -13.93
CA GLY A 257 15.48 9.82 -14.54
C GLY A 257 15.40 10.57 -15.89
N GLN A 258 14.20 10.70 -16.46
CA GLN A 258 13.95 11.19 -17.82
C GLN A 258 12.65 12.01 -17.90
N PHE A 259 12.63 13.07 -18.72
CA PHE A 259 11.46 13.96 -18.87
C PHE A 259 10.29 13.26 -19.57
N GLU A 260 10.56 12.31 -20.45
CA GLU A 260 9.56 11.54 -21.19
C GLU A 260 8.66 10.75 -20.25
N ARG A 261 9.22 10.20 -19.17
CA ARG A 261 8.49 9.50 -18.12
C ARG A 261 7.80 10.45 -17.14
N LEU A 262 8.38 11.63 -16.97
CA LEU A 262 7.86 12.68 -16.10
C LEU A 262 6.53 13.25 -16.64
N VAL A 263 6.34 13.28 -17.97
CA VAL A 263 5.09 13.77 -18.59
C VAL A 263 3.96 12.73 -18.60
N GLU A 264 4.25 11.43 -18.50
CA GLU A 264 3.23 10.38 -18.63
C GLU A 264 2.08 10.51 -17.64
N PRO A 265 2.31 10.77 -16.34
CA PRO A 265 1.23 10.83 -15.37
C PRO A 265 0.34 12.08 -15.51
N LEU A 266 0.79 13.11 -16.23
CA LEU A 266 0.02 14.34 -16.44
C LEU A 266 -1.30 14.10 -17.18
N ILE A 267 -1.51 12.91 -17.75
CA ILE A 267 -2.76 12.49 -18.38
C ILE A 267 -4.01 12.80 -17.54
N PHE A 268 -3.91 12.79 -16.20
CA PHE A 268 -5.04 13.06 -15.32
C PHE A 268 -5.40 14.54 -15.14
N ILE A 269 -4.52 15.45 -15.54
CA ILE A 269 -4.71 16.91 -15.36
C ILE A 269 -4.68 17.70 -16.68
N THR A 270 -4.22 17.06 -17.76
CA THR A 270 -4.15 17.65 -19.12
C THR A 270 -5.41 17.34 -19.92
N THR A 271 -5.70 18.16 -20.93
CA THR A 271 -6.60 17.76 -22.02
C THR A 271 -5.91 16.76 -22.95
N ASN A 272 -6.68 16.06 -23.81
CA ASN A 272 -6.12 15.12 -24.79
C ASN A 272 -5.11 15.79 -25.75
N ASP A 273 -5.41 17.02 -26.20
CA ASP A 273 -4.52 17.76 -27.11
C ASP A 273 -3.23 18.22 -26.41
N GLU A 274 -3.34 18.67 -25.15
CA GLU A 274 -2.20 19.03 -24.32
C GLU A 274 -1.30 17.80 -24.09
N TYR A 275 -1.90 16.67 -23.72
CA TYR A 275 -1.18 15.43 -23.48
C TYR A 275 -0.45 14.93 -24.73
N LYS A 276 -1.14 14.93 -25.87
CA LYS A 276 -0.56 14.54 -27.16
C LYS A 276 0.62 15.44 -27.51
N THR A 277 0.48 16.76 -27.32
CA THR A 277 1.55 17.73 -27.57
C THR A 277 2.78 17.44 -26.69
N LEU A 278 2.58 17.14 -25.41
CA LEU A 278 3.68 16.79 -24.50
C LEU A 278 4.39 15.49 -24.91
N ARG A 279 3.65 14.48 -25.37
CA ARG A 279 4.18 13.16 -25.74
C ARG A 279 4.89 13.14 -27.09
N THR A 280 4.49 13.97 -28.04
CA THR A 280 5.09 14.01 -29.39
C THR A 280 6.13 15.12 -29.56
N ALA A 281 6.34 15.94 -28.53
CA ALA A 281 7.35 17.00 -28.56
C ALA A 281 8.76 16.42 -28.78
N ARG A 282 9.50 17.00 -29.73
CA ARG A 282 10.91 16.65 -29.97
C ARG A 282 11.79 16.98 -28.76
N ASP A 283 11.47 18.07 -28.05
CA ASP A 283 12.08 18.44 -26.79
C ASP A 283 11.00 18.42 -25.70
N THR A 284 10.88 17.27 -25.04
CA THR A 284 9.88 17.03 -23.98
C THR A 284 10.08 17.95 -22.78
N ARG A 285 11.33 18.33 -22.48
CA ARG A 285 11.63 19.24 -21.38
C ARG A 285 11.05 20.63 -21.65
N SER A 286 11.37 21.21 -22.80
CA SER A 286 10.85 22.53 -23.17
C SER A 286 9.32 22.52 -23.26
N ALA A 287 8.72 21.45 -23.80
CA ALA A 287 7.26 21.32 -23.85
C ALA A 287 6.63 21.26 -22.45
N PHE A 288 7.23 20.52 -21.52
CA PHE A 288 6.80 20.43 -20.13
C PHE A 288 6.91 21.79 -19.42
N GLU A 289 8.05 22.47 -19.52
CA GLU A 289 8.27 23.80 -18.92
C GLU A 289 7.25 24.82 -19.44
N ASN A 290 6.95 24.79 -20.75
CA ASN A 290 5.92 25.64 -21.37
C ASN A 290 4.50 25.30 -20.90
N PHE A 291 4.16 24.02 -20.77
CA PHE A 291 2.87 23.59 -20.23
C PHE A 291 2.67 24.12 -18.81
N VAL A 292 3.65 23.92 -17.92
CA VAL A 292 3.57 24.39 -16.54
C VAL A 292 3.44 25.91 -16.50
N THR A 293 4.25 26.64 -17.27
CA THR A 293 4.27 28.11 -17.26
C THR A 293 3.00 28.73 -17.85
N THR A 294 2.37 28.08 -18.83
CA THR A 294 1.24 28.67 -19.57
C THR A 294 -0.13 28.17 -19.09
N ARG A 295 -0.22 26.92 -18.59
CA ARG A 295 -1.49 26.24 -18.31
C ARG A 295 -1.79 26.06 -16.82
N ILE A 296 -0.77 26.12 -15.96
CA ILE A 296 -0.93 25.92 -14.51
C ILE A 296 -0.93 27.26 -13.75
N SER A 297 -0.35 28.32 -14.31
CA SER A 297 -0.32 29.63 -13.64
C SER A 297 0.11 30.79 -14.54
N ASN A 298 -0.51 31.96 -14.39
CA ASN A 298 0.02 33.22 -14.94
C ASN A 298 1.23 33.78 -14.14
N GLY A 299 2.18 32.94 -13.69
CA GLY A 299 3.36 33.40 -12.93
C GLY A 299 4.23 32.29 -12.31
N GLY A 300 5.56 32.53 -12.24
CA GLY A 300 6.56 31.47 -11.98
C GLY A 300 6.56 30.78 -10.61
N ARG A 301 6.05 31.39 -9.52
CA ARG A 301 6.07 30.75 -8.19
C ARG A 301 5.07 29.59 -8.07
N ILE A 302 3.90 29.75 -8.68
CA ILE A 302 2.81 28.76 -8.64
C ILE A 302 3.19 27.51 -9.47
N ALA A 303 3.87 27.72 -10.60
CA ALA A 303 4.46 26.67 -11.42
C ALA A 303 5.41 25.74 -10.63
N LEU A 304 6.31 26.31 -9.83
CA LEU A 304 7.27 25.53 -9.03
C LEU A 304 6.58 24.68 -7.96
N ASP A 305 5.59 25.25 -7.28
CA ASP A 305 4.81 24.54 -6.25
C ASP A 305 4.01 23.39 -6.87
N PHE A 306 3.39 23.60 -8.04
CA PHE A 306 2.71 22.53 -8.77
C PHE A 306 3.64 21.33 -9.03
N VAL A 307 4.80 21.56 -9.64
CA VAL A 307 5.77 20.49 -9.95
C VAL A 307 6.17 19.76 -8.67
N LYS A 308 6.55 20.51 -7.63
CA LYS A 308 6.96 19.93 -6.35
C LYS A 308 5.88 19.02 -5.76
N TYR A 309 4.65 19.49 -5.68
CA TYR A 309 3.57 18.76 -5.02
C TYR A 309 3.04 17.60 -5.86
N TYR A 310 2.88 17.81 -7.17
CA TYR A 310 2.40 16.78 -8.08
C TYR A 310 3.36 15.58 -8.13
N TYR A 311 4.66 15.82 -8.32
CA TYR A 311 5.66 14.74 -8.31
C TYR A 311 5.91 14.14 -6.93
N ARG A 312 5.66 14.88 -5.84
CA ARG A 312 5.64 14.27 -4.51
C ARG A 312 4.49 13.28 -4.37
N ARG A 313 3.28 13.59 -4.87
CA ARG A 313 2.16 12.64 -4.87
C ARG A 313 2.40 11.43 -5.75
N LEU A 314 3.03 11.61 -6.91
CA LEU A 314 3.41 10.50 -7.78
C LEU A 314 4.35 9.52 -7.07
N ARG A 315 5.39 10.04 -6.39
CA ARG A 315 6.30 9.22 -5.60
C ARG A 315 5.59 8.50 -4.46
N LYS A 316 4.72 9.18 -3.72
CA LYS A 316 3.91 8.57 -2.66
C LYS A 316 3.01 7.46 -3.23
N SER A 317 2.36 7.73 -4.35
CA SER A 317 1.50 6.78 -5.07
C SER A 317 2.27 5.53 -5.50
N ALA A 318 3.50 5.69 -6.00
CA ALA A 318 4.36 4.57 -6.34
C ALA A 318 4.71 3.69 -5.12
N HIS A 319 4.99 4.28 -3.96
CA HIS A 319 5.26 3.48 -2.75
C HIS A 319 4.00 2.80 -2.19
N LEU A 320 2.84 3.44 -2.30
CA LEU A 320 1.60 2.95 -1.71
C LEU A 320 0.87 1.92 -2.59
N PHE A 321 0.87 2.12 -3.91
CA PHE A 321 -0.07 1.45 -4.82
C PHE A 321 0.59 0.63 -5.92
N THR A 322 1.93 0.56 -5.99
CA THR A 322 2.58 -0.31 -6.98
C THR A 322 2.23 -1.78 -6.72
N SER A 323 1.89 -2.47 -7.80
CA SER A 323 1.46 -3.87 -7.81
C SER A 323 2.00 -4.54 -9.08
N ASN A 324 1.16 -5.03 -9.99
CA ASN A 324 1.55 -5.47 -11.34
C ASN A 324 1.81 -4.31 -12.31
N LYS A 325 1.55 -3.08 -11.89
CA LYS A 325 1.85 -1.85 -12.61
C LYS A 325 2.28 -0.75 -11.64
N GLU A 326 2.86 0.31 -12.18
CA GLU A 326 3.30 1.46 -11.40
C GLU A 326 2.11 2.08 -10.65
N GLY A 327 2.33 2.45 -9.39
CA GLY A 327 1.25 2.87 -8.50
C GLY A 327 0.36 3.97 -9.06
N TRP A 328 0.93 4.94 -9.78
CA TRP A 328 0.17 6.04 -10.39
C TRP A 328 -0.80 5.60 -11.49
N LYS A 329 -0.57 4.44 -12.11
CA LYS A 329 -1.44 3.84 -13.14
C LYS A 329 -2.61 3.05 -12.55
N THR A 330 -2.64 2.83 -11.24
CA THR A 330 -3.73 2.11 -10.55
C THR A 330 -4.90 3.04 -10.25
N ASP A 331 -6.10 2.49 -10.04
CA ASP A 331 -7.28 3.28 -9.71
C ASP A 331 -7.11 4.04 -8.38
N ARG A 332 -6.57 3.38 -7.34
CA ARG A 332 -6.25 4.03 -6.06
C ARG A 332 -5.19 5.10 -6.24
N GLY A 333 -4.14 4.82 -7.00
CA GLY A 333 -3.09 5.79 -7.28
C GLY A 333 -3.60 6.99 -8.05
N MET A 334 -4.49 6.80 -9.02
CA MET A 334 -5.15 7.87 -9.77
C MET A 334 -5.95 8.79 -8.82
N VAL A 335 -6.83 8.23 -7.98
CA VAL A 335 -7.61 9.01 -7.02
C VAL A 335 -6.69 9.74 -6.03
N TYR A 336 -5.67 9.06 -5.50
CA TYR A 336 -4.70 9.64 -4.57
C TYR A 336 -3.90 10.80 -5.18
N GLN A 337 -3.53 10.72 -6.46
CA GLN A 337 -2.82 11.82 -7.13
C GLN A 337 -3.67 13.09 -7.18
N ILE A 338 -4.98 12.96 -7.46
CA ILE A 338 -5.86 14.11 -7.58
C ILE A 338 -6.29 14.64 -6.20
N TYR A 339 -6.65 13.77 -5.26
CA TYR A 339 -7.24 14.17 -3.98
C TYR A 339 -6.27 14.17 -2.79
N GLY A 340 -5.11 13.50 -2.88
CA GLY A 340 -4.13 13.45 -1.80
C GLY A 340 -4.43 12.36 -0.79
N ASN A 341 -4.18 12.63 0.49
CA ASN A 341 -4.45 11.67 1.55
C ASN A 341 -5.96 11.60 1.83
N PRO A 342 -6.56 10.40 1.92
CA PRO A 342 -7.96 10.27 2.31
C PRO A 342 -8.17 10.74 3.76
N LEU A 343 -9.31 11.36 4.03
CA LEU A 343 -9.69 11.77 5.37
C LEU A 343 -10.06 10.58 6.24
N GLN A 344 -10.72 9.59 5.63
CA GLN A 344 -11.14 8.35 6.28
C GLN A 344 -11.05 7.22 5.27
N VAL A 345 -10.62 6.05 5.72
CA VAL A 345 -10.67 4.82 4.92
C VAL A 345 -11.26 3.71 5.76
N PHE A 346 -12.25 3.02 5.22
CA PHE A 346 -12.85 1.83 5.81
C PHE A 346 -12.75 0.71 4.79
N ARG A 347 -12.53 -0.52 5.23
CA ARG A 347 -12.51 -1.66 4.33
C ARG A 347 -12.96 -2.95 5.00
N ASN A 348 -13.41 -3.87 4.17
CA ASN A 348 -13.74 -5.24 4.52
C ASN A 348 -13.08 -6.19 3.51
N GLU A 349 -13.55 -7.42 3.44
CA GLU A 349 -13.01 -8.47 2.57
C GLU A 349 -13.14 -8.13 1.08
N GLU A 350 -14.19 -7.40 0.70
CA GLU A 350 -14.58 -7.20 -0.71
C GLU A 350 -14.38 -5.77 -1.20
N GLN A 351 -14.38 -4.79 -0.29
CA GLN A 351 -14.45 -3.38 -0.64
C GLN A 351 -13.59 -2.49 0.27
N GLU A 352 -13.08 -1.42 -0.31
CA GLU A 352 -12.38 -0.34 0.37
C GLU A 352 -13.02 1.01 0.02
N LEU A 353 -13.51 1.73 1.02
CA LEU A 353 -14.17 3.00 0.90
C LEU A 353 -13.22 4.14 1.31
N TRP A 354 -12.95 5.06 0.39
CA TRP A 354 -12.17 6.26 0.67
C TRP A 354 -13.08 7.49 0.72
N VAL A 355 -12.87 8.34 1.73
CA VAL A 355 -13.62 9.59 1.92
C VAL A 355 -12.68 10.79 1.82
N TYR A 356 -13.06 11.76 0.99
CA TYR A 356 -12.33 13.03 0.82
C TYR A 356 -13.23 14.24 1.03
N ALA A 357 -12.61 15.38 1.34
CA ALA A 357 -13.28 16.67 1.21
C ALA A 357 -13.50 16.96 -0.29
N ALA A 358 -14.72 17.30 -0.66
CA ALA A 358 -15.02 17.76 -2.01
C ALA A 358 -14.66 19.26 -2.12
N PRO A 359 -14.20 19.75 -3.29
CA PRO A 359 -13.87 21.16 -3.48
C PRO A 359 -15.03 22.13 -3.18
N ASN A 360 -16.27 21.67 -3.32
CA ASN A 360 -17.49 22.43 -3.01
C ASN A 360 -17.86 22.48 -1.51
N GLY A 361 -17.01 21.95 -0.62
CA GLY A 361 -17.23 21.91 0.83
C GLY A 361 -17.97 20.67 1.34
N GLY A 362 -18.41 19.77 0.45
CA GLY A 362 -19.03 18.49 0.80
C GLY A 362 -18.02 17.36 1.07
N ARG A 363 -18.49 16.11 1.00
CA ARG A 363 -17.65 14.90 0.99
C ARG A 363 -17.87 14.12 -0.29
N ILE A 364 -16.79 13.61 -0.87
CA ILE A 364 -16.83 12.64 -1.96
C ILE A 364 -16.33 11.29 -1.46
N ARG A 365 -16.94 10.21 -1.99
CA ARG A 365 -16.68 8.84 -1.58
C ARG A 365 -16.32 8.01 -2.80
N PHE A 366 -15.17 7.35 -2.77
CA PHE A 366 -14.74 6.41 -3.80
C PHE A 366 -14.76 5.01 -3.21
N ASN A 367 -15.48 4.08 -3.85
CA ASN A 367 -15.53 2.69 -3.43
C ASN A 367 -14.69 1.84 -4.38
N PHE A 368 -13.77 1.07 -3.83
CA PHE A 368 -12.92 0.15 -4.59
C PHE A 368 -13.36 -1.28 -4.29
N GLU A 369 -13.64 -2.06 -5.32
CA GLU A 369 -13.76 -3.51 -5.22
C GLU A 369 -12.35 -4.12 -5.10
N ILE A 370 -12.18 -4.99 -4.12
CA ILE A 370 -10.94 -5.75 -3.88
C ILE A 370 -11.05 -7.04 -4.69
N VAL A 371 -10.12 -7.23 -5.62
CA VAL A 371 -10.11 -8.38 -6.51
C VAL A 371 -8.80 -9.12 -6.33
N SER A 372 -8.89 -10.42 -6.08
CA SER A 372 -7.72 -11.29 -6.18
C SER A 372 -7.54 -11.72 -7.62
N GLU A 373 -6.45 -11.27 -8.23
CA GLU A 373 -6.00 -11.71 -9.54
C GLU A 373 -5.20 -13.01 -9.43
N GLU A 374 -4.74 -13.51 -10.58
CA GLU A 374 -3.73 -14.56 -10.66
C GLU A 374 -2.48 -14.19 -9.84
N ASN A 375 -1.79 -15.21 -9.32
CA ASN A 375 -0.52 -15.09 -8.58
C ASN A 375 -0.60 -14.34 -7.25
N ASN A 376 -1.69 -14.55 -6.51
CA ASN A 376 -1.91 -13.98 -5.17
C ASN A 376 -1.87 -12.44 -5.12
N LEU A 377 -2.12 -11.77 -6.25
CA LEU A 377 -2.09 -10.32 -6.33
C LEU A 377 -3.46 -9.73 -5.99
N LEU A 378 -3.52 -8.86 -4.98
CA LEU A 378 -4.71 -8.05 -4.72
C LEU A 378 -4.67 -6.77 -5.55
N THR A 379 -5.69 -6.59 -6.39
CA THR A 379 -5.98 -5.36 -7.12
C THR A 379 -7.22 -4.67 -6.54
N TYR A 380 -7.30 -3.35 -6.74
CA TYR A 380 -8.35 -2.51 -6.19
C TYR A 380 -8.95 -1.73 -7.36
N ARG A 381 -10.16 -2.12 -7.77
CA ARG A 381 -10.85 -1.56 -8.93
C ARG A 381 -11.87 -0.54 -8.46
N LEU A 382 -11.78 0.68 -8.95
CA LEU A 382 -12.75 1.71 -8.63
C LEU A 382 -14.10 1.38 -9.25
N ILE A 383 -15.15 1.41 -8.43
CA ILE A 383 -16.54 1.44 -8.91
C ILE A 383 -16.79 2.84 -9.47
N ARG A 384 -16.91 2.93 -10.79
CA ARG A 384 -17.01 4.20 -11.52
C ARG A 384 -18.45 4.63 -11.66
N GLU A 385 -18.67 5.94 -11.55
CA GLU A 385 -20.01 6.53 -11.61
C GLU A 385 -19.94 7.95 -12.20
N SER A 386 -20.89 8.28 -13.07
CA SER A 386 -20.99 9.60 -13.72
C SER A 386 -21.02 10.77 -12.74
N LYS A 387 -21.54 10.55 -11.51
CA LYS A 387 -21.60 11.55 -10.43
C LYS A 387 -20.24 12.09 -10.00
N PHE A 388 -19.14 11.39 -10.27
CA PHE A 388 -17.80 11.84 -9.90
C PHE A 388 -17.27 12.96 -10.81
N LYS A 389 -17.88 13.18 -11.98
CA LYS A 389 -17.39 14.09 -13.02
C LYS A 389 -17.19 15.52 -12.52
N GLU A 390 -18.20 16.09 -11.87
CA GLU A 390 -18.15 17.48 -11.39
C GLU A 390 -17.02 17.68 -10.39
N SER A 391 -16.99 16.86 -9.33
CA SER A 391 -15.94 16.95 -8.31
C SER A 391 -14.54 16.69 -8.85
N TRP A 392 -14.39 15.77 -9.81
CA TRP A 392 -13.10 15.51 -10.44
C TRP A 392 -12.60 16.71 -11.24
N VAL A 393 -13.47 17.33 -12.05
CA VAL A 393 -13.13 18.53 -12.83
C VAL A 393 -12.74 19.70 -11.92
N ASP A 394 -13.44 19.88 -10.80
CA ASP A 394 -13.09 20.92 -9.82
C ASP A 394 -11.72 20.67 -9.16
N ALA A 395 -11.42 19.41 -8.83
CA ALA A 395 -10.14 19.04 -8.25
C ALA A 395 -8.98 19.24 -9.26
N VAL A 396 -9.19 18.85 -10.52
CA VAL A 396 -8.22 19.10 -11.61
C VAL A 396 -8.05 20.60 -11.86
N THR A 397 -9.12 21.39 -11.81
CA THR A 397 -9.06 22.86 -11.97
C THR A 397 -8.30 23.51 -10.81
N SER A 398 -8.44 22.97 -9.60
CA SER A 398 -7.68 23.41 -8.43
C SER A 398 -6.18 23.17 -8.62
N TRP A 399 -5.80 21.98 -9.12
CA TRP A 399 -4.43 21.70 -9.56
C TRP A 399 -3.91 22.68 -10.62
N ARG A 400 -4.72 22.93 -11.66
CA ARG A 400 -4.38 23.84 -12.77
C ARG A 400 -4.38 25.32 -12.40
N SER A 401 -4.87 25.68 -11.22
CA SER A 401 -4.76 27.04 -10.66
C SER A 401 -3.71 27.14 -9.56
N GLY A 402 -3.00 26.04 -9.28
CA GLY A 402 -2.00 25.95 -8.21
C GLY A 402 -2.57 25.95 -6.80
N LYS A 403 -3.89 25.83 -6.65
CA LYS A 403 -4.55 25.60 -5.36
C LYS A 403 -4.44 24.11 -5.03
N VAL A 404 -3.29 23.72 -4.50
CA VAL A 404 -3.04 22.32 -4.13
C VAL A 404 -3.83 21.99 -2.86
N ILE A 405 -4.66 20.95 -2.94
CA ILE A 405 -5.48 20.46 -1.82
C ILE A 405 -4.66 19.43 -1.03
N GLU A 406 -3.82 19.81 -0.08
CA GLU A 406 -3.05 18.82 0.73
C GLU A 406 -3.86 18.06 1.77
#